data_AF-A0A954PP95-F1
#
_entry.id   AF-A0A954PP95-F1
#
_cell.length_a   1.000
_cell.length_b   1.000
_cell.length_c   1.000
_cell.angle_alpha   90.00
_cell.angle_beta   90.00
_cell.angle_gamma   90.00
#
_symmetry.space_group_name_H-M   'P 1'
#
loop_
_entity.id
_entity.type
_entity.pdbx_description
1 polymer ?
#
loop_
_entity_poly.entity_id
_entity_poly.type
_entity_poly.pdbx_seq_one_letter_code
_entity_poly.pdbx_strand_id
1 'polypeptide(L)'
;AEDPRAHLAAWMTAPDNPFFAKALVNRYWKHFLGRGLIEPEDDLRVTNPPSNPALLDNLSQAFVASGYDLKQLIRTITLSKTYMLDSQPRSANIGDERSYSRFYPKRMQAEVLLDSVDLITGSESRFAGMPAGVRAVALPDTAFESYFLQVFGQPTASTVCECERNQDANLAQSLHLLNSEEMQTKLAGDTGRAAKLAADTVP
;
A
#
# COMPACT_ATOMS: atom_id res chain seq x y z
N ALA A 1 38.49 -13.74 4.73
CA ALA A 1 37.31 -14.48 5.20
C ALA A 1 36.16 -14.12 4.27
N GLU A 2 35.38 -15.09 3.81
CA GLU A 2 34.22 -14.82 2.94
C GLU A 2 33.12 -14.12 3.72
N ASP A 3 32.34 -13.28 3.03
CA ASP A 3 31.25 -12.51 3.66
C ASP A 3 30.12 -13.45 4.12
N PRO A 4 29.79 -13.50 5.42
CA PRO A 4 28.73 -14.37 5.94
C PRO A 4 27.34 -14.06 5.33
N ARG A 5 27.12 -12.84 4.82
CA ARG A 5 25.86 -12.46 4.15
C ARG A 5 25.64 -13.23 2.85
N ALA A 6 26.72 -13.57 2.15
CA ALA A 6 26.63 -14.34 0.91
C ALA A 6 26.13 -15.77 1.17
N HIS A 7 26.61 -16.40 2.25
CA HIS A 7 26.17 -17.73 2.68
C HIS A 7 24.70 -17.73 3.09
N LEU A 8 24.29 -16.71 3.87
CA LEU A 8 22.89 -16.55 4.27
C LEU A 8 21.99 -16.34 3.04
N ALA A 9 22.37 -15.47 2.11
CA ALA A 9 21.60 -15.21 0.90
C ALA A 9 21.45 -16.49 0.06
N ALA A 10 22.54 -17.23 -0.15
CA ALA A 10 22.52 -18.50 -0.88
C ALA A 10 21.58 -19.53 -0.25
N TRP A 11 21.57 -19.63 1.09
CA TRP A 11 20.65 -20.51 1.81
C TRP A 11 19.19 -20.02 1.75
N MET A 12 18.95 -18.72 1.85
CA MET A 12 17.61 -18.14 1.79
C MET A 12 16.97 -18.35 0.41
N THR A 13 17.76 -18.21 -0.66
CA THR A 13 17.30 -18.37 -2.05
C THR A 13 17.53 -19.77 -2.60
N ALA A 14 17.84 -20.75 -1.74
CA ALA A 14 17.97 -22.13 -2.16
C ALA A 14 16.59 -22.66 -2.62
N PRO A 15 16.46 -23.35 -3.77
CA PRO A 15 15.17 -23.80 -4.29
C PRO A 15 14.41 -24.76 -3.37
N ASP A 16 15.13 -25.45 -2.48
CA ASP A 16 14.61 -26.36 -1.46
C ASP A 16 14.23 -25.64 -0.16
N ASN A 17 14.53 -24.35 -0.02
CA ASN A 17 14.07 -23.54 1.11
C ASN A 17 12.60 -23.12 0.91
N PRO A 18 11.66 -23.66 1.70
CA PRO A 18 10.23 -23.41 1.48
C PRO A 18 9.77 -22.06 2.02
N PHE A 19 10.59 -21.36 2.82
CA PHE A 19 10.14 -20.22 3.61
C PHE A 19 10.24 -18.91 2.85
N PHE A 20 11.38 -18.66 2.19
CA PHE A 20 11.65 -17.35 1.57
C PHE A 20 10.63 -16.99 0.49
N ALA A 21 10.35 -17.92 -0.43
CA ALA A 21 9.37 -17.71 -1.49
C ALA A 21 7.97 -17.48 -0.92
N LYS A 22 7.53 -18.29 0.06
CA LYS A 22 6.22 -18.15 0.69
C LYS A 22 6.06 -16.82 1.40
N ALA A 23 7.07 -16.42 2.19
CA ALA A 23 7.06 -15.15 2.91
C ALA A 23 6.94 -13.96 1.94
N LEU A 24 7.76 -13.93 0.90
CA LEU A 24 7.78 -12.82 -0.04
C LEU A 24 6.50 -12.77 -0.89
N VAL A 25 6.04 -13.91 -1.39
CA VAL A 25 4.77 -14.01 -2.13
C VAL A 25 3.60 -13.54 -1.27
N ASN A 26 3.51 -13.97 -0.01
CA ASN A 26 2.45 -13.56 0.90
C ASN A 26 2.48 -12.05 1.17
N ARG A 27 3.67 -11.48 1.38
CA ARG A 27 3.86 -10.03 1.58
C ARG A 27 3.43 -9.22 0.36
N TYR A 28 3.80 -9.64 -0.85
CA TYR A 28 3.38 -8.96 -2.08
C TYR A 28 1.88 -9.15 -2.35
N TRP A 29 1.33 -10.32 -2.04
CA TRP A 29 -0.12 -10.55 -2.10
C TRP A 29 -0.86 -9.56 -1.20
N LYS A 30 -0.46 -9.42 0.07
CA LYS A 30 -1.00 -8.42 1.00
C LYS A 30 -0.84 -7.01 0.48
N HIS A 31 0.32 -6.67 -0.08
CA HIS A 31 0.56 -5.34 -0.63
C HIS A 31 -0.49 -4.94 -1.68
N PHE A 32 -0.87 -5.86 -2.58
CA PHE A 32 -1.84 -5.58 -3.65
C PHE A 32 -3.30 -5.76 -3.24
N LEU A 33 -3.61 -6.73 -2.38
CA LEU A 33 -4.98 -7.13 -2.03
C LEU A 33 -5.40 -6.71 -0.62
N GLY A 34 -4.55 -6.00 0.12
CA GLY A 34 -4.80 -5.46 1.46
C GLY A 34 -4.65 -6.47 2.59
N ARG A 35 -4.84 -7.76 2.31
CA ARG A 35 -4.71 -8.87 3.27
C ARG A 35 -3.83 -9.97 2.69
N GLY A 36 -3.02 -10.61 3.54
CA GLY A 36 -2.21 -11.77 3.18
C GLY A 36 -3.04 -13.06 3.06
N LEU A 37 -2.51 -14.03 2.31
CA LEU A 37 -3.03 -15.41 2.37
C LEU A 37 -2.80 -15.99 3.77
N ILE A 38 -1.67 -15.67 4.39
CA ILE A 38 -1.40 -15.81 5.82
C ILE A 38 -1.47 -14.40 6.41
N GLU A 39 -2.25 -14.22 7.47
CA GLU A 39 -2.39 -12.93 8.16
C GLU A 39 -2.26 -13.17 9.68
N PRO A 40 -1.41 -12.42 10.40
CA PRO A 40 -0.45 -11.43 9.91
C PRO A 40 0.56 -12.00 8.90
N GLU A 41 1.08 -11.17 7.99
CA GLU A 41 1.88 -11.60 6.84
C GLU A 41 3.19 -12.29 7.20
N ASP A 42 3.76 -11.92 8.35
CA ASP A 42 5.00 -12.45 8.89
C ASP A 42 4.77 -13.62 9.86
N ASP A 43 3.50 -13.95 10.14
CA ASP A 43 3.11 -14.97 11.10
C ASP A 43 3.02 -16.38 10.48
N LEU A 44 4.16 -16.84 9.95
CA LEU A 44 4.29 -18.13 9.26
C LEU A 44 4.43 -19.30 10.25
N ARG A 45 3.33 -19.63 10.95
CA ARG A 45 3.25 -20.76 11.89
C ARG A 45 2.32 -21.85 11.38
N VAL A 46 2.57 -23.10 11.76
CA VAL A 46 1.70 -24.25 11.41
C VAL A 46 0.27 -24.06 11.93
N THR A 47 0.11 -23.37 13.06
CA THR A 47 -1.19 -23.01 13.65
C THR A 47 -1.89 -21.83 12.98
N ASN A 48 -1.23 -21.15 12.03
CA ASN A 48 -1.79 -20.06 11.22
C ASN A 48 -1.72 -20.42 9.72
N PRO A 49 -2.53 -21.39 9.26
CA PRO A 49 -2.47 -21.84 7.87
C PRO A 49 -3.00 -20.76 6.91
N PRO A 50 -2.48 -20.71 5.67
CA PRO A 50 -2.98 -19.82 4.64
C PRO A 50 -4.48 -20.05 4.38
N SER A 51 -5.21 -18.98 4.05
CA SER A 51 -6.61 -19.05 3.62
C SER A 51 -6.81 -19.92 2.38
N ASN A 52 -5.79 -19.98 1.51
CA ASN A 52 -5.74 -20.87 0.37
C ASN A 52 -4.31 -21.45 0.22
N PRO A 53 -4.04 -22.64 0.80
CA PRO A 53 -2.71 -23.26 0.74
C PRO A 53 -2.24 -23.57 -0.68
N ALA A 54 -3.14 -24.11 -1.52
CA ALA A 54 -2.81 -24.47 -2.89
C ALA A 54 -2.41 -23.24 -3.71
N LEU A 55 -3.07 -22.09 -3.52
CA LEU A 55 -2.70 -20.85 -4.20
C LEU A 55 -1.32 -20.35 -3.76
N LEU A 56 -1.05 -20.32 -2.44
CA LEU A 56 0.24 -19.88 -1.92
C LEU A 56 1.38 -20.77 -2.43
N ASP A 57 1.17 -22.10 -2.43
CA ASP A 57 2.17 -23.05 -2.90
C ASP A 57 2.45 -22.88 -4.40
N ASN A 58 1.41 -22.74 -5.23
CA ASN A 58 1.57 -22.54 -6.67
C ASN A 58 2.29 -21.22 -7.00
N LEU A 59 1.91 -20.11 -6.35
CA LEU A 59 2.59 -18.82 -6.54
C LEU A 59 4.04 -18.89 -6.09
N SER A 60 4.33 -19.58 -4.98
CA SER A 60 5.70 -19.74 -4.47
C SER A 60 6.57 -20.58 -5.42
N GLN A 61 6.03 -21.68 -5.95
CA GLN A 61 6.73 -22.50 -6.94
C GLN A 61 6.99 -21.73 -8.24
N ALA A 62 6.00 -20.98 -8.73
CA ALA A 62 6.18 -20.13 -9.91
C ALA A 62 7.23 -19.04 -9.69
N PHE A 63 7.30 -18.47 -8.48
CA PHE A 63 8.29 -17.47 -8.11
C PHE A 63 9.71 -18.04 -8.01
N VAL A 64 9.88 -19.25 -7.49
CA VAL A 64 11.17 -19.96 -7.51
C VAL A 64 11.56 -20.30 -8.96
N ALA A 65 10.63 -20.82 -9.76
CA ALA A 65 10.88 -21.20 -11.15
C ALA A 65 11.25 -20.02 -12.06
N SER A 66 10.80 -18.79 -11.74
CA SER A 66 11.21 -17.58 -12.45
C SER A 66 12.58 -17.03 -12.02
N GLY A 67 13.27 -17.68 -11.07
CA GLY A 67 14.50 -17.15 -10.50
C GLY A 67 14.26 -15.95 -9.59
N TYR A 68 13.12 -15.94 -8.87
CA TYR A 68 12.71 -14.86 -7.96
C TYR A 68 12.42 -13.52 -8.67
N ASP A 69 11.89 -13.55 -9.90
CA ASP A 69 11.49 -12.34 -10.63
C ASP A 69 10.24 -11.68 -10.01
N LEU A 70 10.48 -10.58 -9.26
CA LEU A 70 9.44 -9.77 -8.64
C LEU A 70 8.49 -9.14 -9.65
N LYS A 71 8.97 -8.71 -10.84
CA LYS A 71 8.10 -8.11 -11.86
C LYS A 71 7.12 -9.14 -12.41
N GLN A 72 7.57 -10.38 -12.58
CA GLN A 72 6.69 -11.46 -13.00
C GLN A 72 5.64 -11.79 -11.93
N LEU A 73 6.02 -11.82 -10.65
CA LEU A 73 5.08 -12.01 -9.53
C LEU A 73 4.02 -10.89 -9.50
N ILE A 74 4.46 -9.63 -9.54
CA ILE A 74 3.57 -8.46 -9.58
C ILE A 74 2.60 -8.56 -10.76
N ARG A 75 3.11 -8.87 -11.96
CA ARG A 75 2.28 -9.06 -13.16
C ARG A 75 1.25 -10.17 -12.96
N THR A 76 1.64 -11.29 -12.35
CA THR A 76 0.75 -12.43 -12.10
C THR A 76 -0.39 -12.04 -11.17
N ILE A 77 -0.09 -11.31 -10.09
CA ILE A 77 -1.11 -10.84 -9.14
C ILE A 77 -2.04 -9.83 -9.80
N THR A 78 -1.48 -8.80 -10.45
CA THR A 78 -2.25 -7.69 -11.03
C THR A 78 -3.09 -8.07 -12.25
N LEU A 79 -2.73 -9.15 -12.97
CA LEU A 79 -3.54 -9.72 -14.05
C LEU A 79 -4.51 -10.81 -13.58
N SER A 80 -4.54 -11.13 -12.29
CA SER A 80 -5.43 -12.17 -11.77
C SER A 80 -6.89 -11.72 -11.76
N LYS A 81 -7.81 -12.68 -11.90
CA LYS A 81 -9.24 -12.42 -11.72
C LYS A 81 -9.54 -11.85 -10.33
N THR A 82 -8.85 -12.36 -9.30
CA THR A 82 -8.98 -11.91 -7.91
C THR A 82 -8.69 -10.42 -7.75
N TYR A 83 -7.63 -9.92 -8.40
CA TYR A 83 -7.29 -8.49 -8.38
C TYR A 83 -8.32 -7.62 -9.11
N MET A 84 -8.92 -8.15 -10.18
CA MET A 84 -9.92 -7.44 -10.99
C MET A 84 -11.36 -7.57 -10.49
N LEU A 85 -11.60 -8.20 -9.33
CA LEU A 85 -12.95 -8.29 -8.78
C LEU A 85 -13.50 -6.91 -8.43
N ASP A 86 -14.82 -6.74 -8.55
CA ASP A 86 -15.51 -5.56 -8.04
C ASP A 86 -15.34 -5.45 -6.52
N SER A 87 -15.20 -4.23 -6.00
CA SER A 87 -15.15 -3.96 -4.58
C SER A 87 -16.52 -3.90 -3.91
N GLN A 88 -17.58 -3.68 -4.70
CA GLN A 88 -18.94 -3.54 -4.17
C GLN A 88 -19.44 -4.87 -3.56
N PRO A 89 -19.78 -4.88 -2.26
CA PRO A 89 -20.28 -6.09 -1.62
C PRO A 89 -21.69 -6.44 -2.11
N ARG A 90 -21.95 -7.74 -2.25
CA ARG A 90 -23.28 -8.32 -2.44
C ARG A 90 -23.76 -8.93 -1.13
N SER A 91 -25.05 -9.15 -0.99
CA SER A 91 -25.64 -9.78 0.21
C SER A 91 -24.96 -11.11 0.59
N ALA A 92 -24.55 -11.91 -0.41
CA ALA A 92 -23.90 -13.20 -0.20
C ALA A 92 -22.43 -13.13 0.27
N ASN A 93 -21.75 -11.98 0.13
CA ASN A 93 -20.31 -11.87 0.41
C ASN A 93 -19.91 -10.61 1.21
N ILE A 94 -20.88 -9.91 1.77
CA ILE A 94 -20.64 -8.69 2.57
C ILE A 94 -19.71 -8.95 3.76
N GLY A 95 -19.82 -10.12 4.39
CA GLY A 95 -18.99 -10.56 5.52
C GLY A 95 -17.76 -11.38 5.15
N ASP A 96 -17.44 -11.52 3.86
CA ASP A 96 -16.19 -12.17 3.47
C ASP A 96 -15.01 -11.21 3.63
N GLU A 97 -14.07 -11.59 4.48
CA GLU A 97 -12.86 -10.82 4.78
C GLU A 97 -11.57 -11.61 4.53
N ARG A 98 -11.69 -12.85 4.03
CA ARG A 98 -10.56 -13.80 3.96
C ARG A 98 -10.45 -14.54 2.64
N SER A 99 -11.57 -14.75 1.94
CA SER A 99 -11.65 -15.67 0.80
C SER A 99 -11.47 -14.99 -0.55
N TYR A 100 -11.34 -13.66 -0.56
CA TYR A 100 -11.21 -12.84 -1.75
C TYR A 100 -12.36 -13.03 -2.75
N SER A 101 -13.59 -13.13 -2.25
CA SER A 101 -14.81 -13.23 -3.09
C SER A 101 -15.19 -11.90 -3.77
N ARG A 102 -14.48 -10.82 -3.41
CA ARG A 102 -14.53 -9.46 -3.96
C ARG A 102 -13.20 -8.78 -3.72
N PHE A 103 -12.98 -7.61 -4.32
CA PHE A 103 -11.87 -6.76 -3.92
C PHE A 103 -12.19 -6.08 -2.58
N TYR A 104 -11.24 -6.07 -1.65
CA TYR A 104 -11.39 -5.37 -0.38
C TYR A 104 -10.84 -3.94 -0.53
N PRO A 105 -11.65 -2.89 -0.34
CA PRO A 105 -11.15 -1.53 -0.38
C PRO A 105 -9.98 -1.36 0.59
N LYS A 106 -8.87 -0.87 0.05
CA LYS A 106 -7.63 -0.57 0.77
C LYS A 106 -7.45 0.94 0.78
N ARG A 107 -7.06 1.50 1.93
CA ARG A 107 -6.70 2.91 2.00
C ARG A 107 -5.37 3.16 1.29
N MET A 108 -5.25 4.34 0.69
CA MET A 108 -3.95 4.83 0.21
C MET A 108 -3.03 5.14 1.40
N GLN A 109 -1.73 5.01 1.20
CA GLN A 109 -0.74 5.51 2.15
C GLN A 109 -0.86 7.03 2.28
N ALA A 110 -0.49 7.59 3.43
CA ALA A 110 -0.65 9.01 3.74
C ALA A 110 -0.06 9.93 2.64
N GLU A 111 1.14 9.59 2.17
CA GLU A 111 1.88 10.31 1.15
C GLU A 111 1.17 10.24 -0.21
N VAL A 112 0.73 9.04 -0.60
CA VAL A 112 -0.02 8.81 -1.84
C VAL A 112 -1.37 9.53 -1.80
N LEU A 113 -2.02 9.56 -0.63
CA LEU A 113 -3.29 10.24 -0.43
C LEU A 113 -3.12 11.76 -0.56
N LEU A 114 -2.11 12.35 0.09
CA LEU A 114 -1.82 13.77 -0.02
C LEU A 114 -1.50 14.16 -1.47
N ASP A 115 -0.63 13.40 -2.14
CA ASP A 115 -0.30 13.62 -3.55
C ASP A 115 -1.54 13.48 -4.46
N SER A 116 -2.47 12.58 -4.13
CA SER A 116 -3.72 12.43 -4.87
C SER A 116 -4.66 13.62 -4.66
N VAL A 117 -4.73 14.15 -3.43
CA VAL A 117 -5.48 15.37 -3.13
C VAL A 117 -4.89 16.54 -3.92
N ASP A 118 -3.57 16.73 -3.89
CA ASP A 118 -2.87 17.77 -4.65
C ASP A 118 -3.15 17.65 -6.14
N LEU A 119 -3.01 16.43 -6.68
CA LEU A 119 -3.28 16.16 -8.08
C LEU A 119 -4.73 16.48 -8.48
N ILE A 120 -5.72 16.08 -7.69
CA ILE A 120 -7.15 16.25 -8.00
C ILE A 120 -7.55 17.73 -7.89
N THR A 121 -7.11 18.38 -6.82
CA THR A 121 -7.41 19.80 -6.55
C THR A 121 -6.58 20.75 -7.41
N GLY A 122 -5.49 20.27 -8.03
CA GLY A 122 -4.56 21.14 -8.75
C GLY A 122 -3.82 22.11 -7.81
N SER A 123 -3.66 21.72 -6.54
CA SER A 123 -2.92 22.45 -5.53
C SER A 123 -1.56 21.79 -5.28
N GLU A 124 -0.70 22.45 -4.48
CA GLU A 124 0.62 21.93 -4.14
C GLU A 124 0.84 22.00 -2.64
N SER A 125 1.17 20.87 -2.02
CA SER A 125 1.74 20.85 -0.67
C SER A 125 3.18 21.37 -0.69
N ARG A 126 3.57 22.10 0.34
CA ARG A 126 4.93 22.59 0.52
C ARG A 126 5.54 21.96 1.77
N PHE A 127 6.76 21.47 1.62
CA PHE A 127 7.53 20.90 2.71
C PHE A 127 8.73 21.79 2.99
N ALA A 128 8.97 22.11 4.27
CA ALA A 128 10.05 23.00 4.67
C ALA A 128 11.41 22.47 4.16
N GLY A 129 12.22 23.34 3.55
CA GLY A 129 13.52 22.95 2.99
C GLY A 129 13.47 22.18 1.66
N MET A 130 12.28 21.92 1.10
CA MET A 130 12.12 21.30 -0.22
C MET A 130 11.77 22.34 -1.30
N PRO A 131 12.24 22.15 -2.54
CA PRO A 131 11.74 22.91 -3.68
C PRO A 131 10.21 22.81 -3.84
N ALA A 132 9.62 23.81 -4.50
CA ALA A 132 8.21 23.74 -4.88
C ALA A 132 7.94 22.54 -5.81
N GLY A 133 6.76 21.92 -5.69
CA GLY A 133 6.35 20.79 -6.53
C GLY A 133 6.92 19.43 -6.12
N VAL A 134 7.66 19.33 -5.00
CA VAL A 134 8.07 18.03 -4.45
C VAL A 134 6.85 17.30 -3.92
N ARG A 135 6.63 16.09 -4.40
CA ARG A 135 5.56 15.18 -3.95
C ARG A 135 5.89 14.59 -2.58
N ALA A 136 4.85 14.30 -1.80
CA ALA A 136 4.98 13.65 -0.50
C ALA A 136 5.69 12.29 -0.60
N VAL A 137 5.43 11.50 -1.65
CA VAL A 137 6.11 10.21 -1.87
C VAL A 137 7.61 10.33 -2.19
N ALA A 138 8.09 11.54 -2.50
CA ALA A 138 9.49 11.81 -2.84
C ALA A 138 10.27 12.45 -1.67
N LEU A 139 9.66 12.59 -0.50
CA LEU A 139 10.36 13.05 0.70
C LEU A 139 11.46 12.04 1.09
N PRO A 140 12.65 12.51 1.50
CA PRO A 140 13.78 11.64 1.79
C PRO A 140 13.64 10.88 3.11
N ASP A 141 12.87 11.43 4.06
CA ASP A 141 12.62 10.83 5.36
C ASP A 141 11.26 11.30 5.93
N THR A 142 10.91 10.78 7.10
CA THR A 142 9.64 11.05 7.81
C THR A 142 9.73 12.23 8.78
N ALA A 143 10.85 12.96 8.82
CA ALA A 143 11.06 14.08 9.75
C ALA A 143 10.39 15.38 9.27
N PHE A 144 9.86 15.41 8.04
CA PHE A 144 9.13 16.56 7.51
C PHE A 144 7.81 16.75 8.24
N GLU A 145 7.65 17.90 8.88
CA GLU A 145 6.42 18.24 9.60
C GLU A 145 5.25 18.39 8.62
N SER A 146 4.29 17.48 8.70
CA SER A 146 2.99 17.58 8.05
C SER A 146 1.94 16.93 8.93
N TYR A 147 0.98 17.73 9.40
CA TYR A 147 -0.13 17.22 10.21
C TYR A 147 -0.98 16.22 9.42
N PHE A 148 -1.17 16.46 8.11
CA PHE A 148 -1.83 15.50 7.22
C PHE A 148 -1.12 14.14 7.26
N LEU A 149 0.18 14.11 6.99
CA LEU A 149 0.92 12.85 6.92
C LEU A 149 0.84 12.08 8.25
N GLN A 150 0.96 12.78 9.38
CA GLN A 150 0.82 12.19 10.71
C GLN A 150 -0.58 11.59 10.95
N VAL A 151 -1.64 12.36 10.69
CA VAL A 151 -3.04 11.91 10.91
C VAL A 151 -3.40 10.70 10.05
N PHE A 152 -2.85 10.62 8.83
CA PHE A 152 -3.10 9.52 7.90
C PHE A 152 -2.15 8.32 8.06
N GLY A 153 -1.31 8.33 9.09
CA GLY A 153 -0.53 7.17 9.52
C GLY A 153 0.84 7.03 8.86
N GLN A 154 1.49 8.14 8.51
CA GLN A 154 2.92 8.12 8.20
C GLN A 154 3.69 7.57 9.43
N PRO A 155 4.58 6.58 9.25
CA PRO A 155 5.36 6.03 10.36
C PRO A 155 6.37 7.06 10.86
N THR A 156 6.71 6.99 12.15
CA THR A 156 7.77 7.82 12.76
C THR A 156 9.16 7.30 12.45
N ALA A 157 9.30 6.13 11.83
CA ALA A 157 10.56 5.45 11.54
C ALA A 157 11.42 5.22 12.80
N SER A 158 10.76 5.00 13.94
CA SER A 158 11.41 4.73 15.23
C SER A 158 11.88 3.28 15.35
N THR A 159 11.27 2.38 14.59
CA THR A 159 11.55 0.94 14.56
C THR A 159 11.53 0.43 13.11
N VAL A 160 12.07 -0.77 12.89
CA VAL A 160 12.06 -1.45 11.58
C VAL A 160 10.71 -2.15 11.32
N CYS A 161 9.72 -1.98 12.20
CA CYS A 161 8.44 -2.67 12.06
C CYS A 161 7.55 -2.00 11.01
N GLU A 162 7.09 -2.77 10.03
CA GLU A 162 6.03 -2.31 9.09
C GLU A 162 4.75 -1.92 9.85
N CYS A 163 4.54 -2.50 11.03
CA CYS A 163 3.39 -2.22 11.90
C CYS A 163 3.31 -0.77 12.42
N GLU A 164 4.38 0.04 12.31
CA GLU A 164 4.29 1.48 12.63
C GLU A 164 3.33 2.22 11.70
N ARG A 165 3.16 1.74 10.46
CA ARG A 165 2.26 2.35 9.50
C ARG A 165 0.83 1.89 9.79
N ASN A 166 0.02 2.81 10.30
CA ASN A 166 -1.38 2.53 10.61
C ASN A 166 -2.29 2.88 9.41
N GLN A 167 -3.06 1.91 8.92
CA GLN A 167 -4.04 2.09 7.83
C GLN A 167 -5.51 2.12 8.31
N ASP A 168 -5.75 2.07 9.61
CA ASP A 168 -7.07 2.07 10.23
C ASP A 168 -7.72 3.44 10.12
N ALA A 169 -9.02 3.42 9.84
CA ALA A 169 -9.86 4.61 9.85
C ALA A 169 -10.04 5.13 11.28
N ASN A 170 -9.91 6.43 11.47
CA ASN A 170 -10.20 7.07 12.76
C ASN A 170 -10.96 8.39 12.59
N LEU A 171 -11.52 8.89 13.69
CA LEU A 171 -12.30 10.13 13.70
C LEU A 171 -11.47 11.35 13.29
N ALA A 172 -10.20 11.42 13.69
CA ALA A 172 -9.33 12.55 13.37
C ALA A 172 -9.12 12.71 11.86
N GLN A 173 -8.94 11.60 11.13
CA GLN A 173 -8.85 11.60 9.66
C GLN A 173 -10.12 12.16 9.02
N SER A 174 -11.30 11.69 9.46
CA SER A 174 -12.58 12.18 8.94
C SER A 174 -12.77 13.66 9.22
N LEU A 175 -12.45 14.12 10.44
CA LEU A 175 -12.52 15.54 10.80
C LEU A 175 -11.53 16.38 10.01
N HIS A 176 -10.31 15.87 9.75
CA HIS A 176 -9.32 16.56 8.93
C HIS A 176 -9.81 16.76 7.49
N LEU A 177 -10.40 15.73 6.87
CA LEU A 177 -10.95 15.84 5.51
C LEU A 177 -12.10 16.83 5.41
N LEU A 178 -12.96 16.91 6.44
CA LEU A 178 -14.14 17.75 6.41
C LEU A 178 -13.86 19.21 6.79
N ASN A 179 -13.02 19.42 7.82
CA ASN A 179 -12.96 20.71 8.52
C ASN A 179 -11.59 21.38 8.50
N SER A 180 -10.53 20.72 8.01
CA SER A 180 -9.20 21.34 8.07
C SER A 180 -9.07 22.51 7.09
N GLU A 181 -8.40 23.56 7.55
CA GLU A 181 -8.03 24.71 6.72
C GLU A 181 -7.19 24.27 5.51
N GLU A 182 -6.31 23.29 5.69
CA GLU A 182 -5.51 22.71 4.60
C GLU A 182 -6.40 22.18 3.48
N MET A 183 -7.39 21.34 3.79
CA MET A 183 -8.28 20.78 2.78
C MET A 183 -9.17 21.85 2.15
N GLN A 184 -9.71 22.77 2.95
CA GLN A 184 -10.53 23.88 2.46
C GLN A 184 -9.73 24.79 1.51
N THR A 185 -8.49 25.11 1.84
CA THR A 185 -7.60 25.93 0.99
C THR A 185 -7.28 25.23 -0.32
N LYS A 186 -7.01 23.92 -0.29
CA LYS A 186 -6.75 23.14 -1.50
C LYS A 186 -7.98 23.08 -2.42
N LEU A 187 -9.18 22.96 -1.85
CA LEU A 187 -10.45 22.91 -2.60
C LEU A 187 -10.86 24.28 -3.15
N ALA A 188 -10.72 25.34 -2.35
CA ALA A 188 -11.20 26.68 -2.66
C ALA A 188 -10.14 27.59 -3.31
N GLY A 189 -8.93 27.09 -3.57
CA GLY A 189 -7.85 27.89 -4.13
C GLY A 189 -8.17 28.45 -5.52
N ASP A 190 -7.90 29.74 -5.71
CA ASP A 190 -8.20 30.48 -6.95
C ASP A 190 -7.51 29.92 -8.20
N THR A 191 -6.42 29.17 -8.03
CA THR A 191 -5.65 28.53 -9.10
C THR A 191 -5.87 27.02 -9.20
N GLY A 192 -6.73 26.47 -8.34
CA GLY A 192 -7.08 25.07 -8.28
C GLY A 192 -7.93 24.62 -9.47
N ARG A 193 -8.14 23.31 -9.58
CA ARG A 193 -8.90 22.69 -10.67
C ARG A 193 -10.36 23.14 -10.67
N ALA A 194 -11.00 23.27 -9.51
CA ALA A 194 -12.38 23.74 -9.43
C ALA A 194 -12.53 25.17 -9.99
N ALA A 195 -11.64 26.09 -9.61
CA ALA A 195 -11.62 27.46 -10.14
C ALA A 195 -11.38 27.49 -11.65
N LYS A 196 -10.43 26.68 -12.14
CA LYS A 196 -10.16 26.53 -13.59
C LYS A 196 -11.37 26.01 -14.36
N LEU A 197 -12.07 25.00 -13.83
CA LEU A 197 -13.27 24.44 -14.45
C LEU A 197 -14.45 25.43 -14.41
N ALA A 198 -14.61 26.19 -13.32
CA ALA A 198 -15.65 27.20 -13.22
C ALA A 198 -15.42 28.40 -14.16
N ALA A 199 -14.15 28.71 -14.46
CA ALA A 199 -13.77 29.74 -15.43
C ALA A 199 -13.71 29.20 -16.87
N ASP A 200 -13.82 27.89 -17.08
CA ASP A 200 -13.81 27.30 -18.40
C ASP A 200 -15.08 27.70 -19.16
N THR A 201 -14.89 28.24 -20.36
CA THR A 201 -15.98 28.73 -21.22
C THR A 201 -16.29 27.74 -22.35
N VAL A 202 -15.57 26.62 -22.40
CA VAL A 202 -15.86 25.53 -23.32
C VAL A 202 -17.12 24.79 -22.86
N PRO A 203 -18.16 24.69 -23.71
CA PRO A 203 -19.44 24.06 -23.35
C PRO A 203 -19.35 22.55 -23.16
#